data_AF-A0AAD8PT05-F1
#
_entry.id   AF-A0AAD8PT05-F1
#
_cell.length_a   1.000
_cell.length_b   1.000
_cell.length_c   1.000
_cell.angle_alpha   90.00
_cell.angle_beta   90.00
_cell.angle_gamma   90.00
#
_symmetry.space_group_name_H-M   'P 1'
#
loop_
_entity.id
_entity.type
_entity.pdbx_description
1 polymer ?
#
loop_
_entity_poly.entity_id
_entity_poly.type
_entity_poly.pdbx_seq_one_letter_code
_entity_poly.pdbx_strand_id
1 'polypeptide(L)'
;MAGKKKKSTVDRGPTALHKYCGTGFEEFYADPPMTPAEAQEERENIYHPDLPFVERIEACIQRYRARRRLGTSDQIFNKYLFLGGIDSTPRMFSGHVDADFQDMTPEERRAATAVDTVHVSGGGSRFYNDSDRADWDVDFAGVAAGFLSENLPVMTAWDYPQMGKAVGVLENFFTYVLQHDVCPEYDANVKEALAVCQRAKVELPQTHQALLLFPGEFNLALSELFCEDYYFFGEGEFQRPANFAPENVVKVALSTAGSQKQYEAAIEGLANKSIKVVSEEECGMEVVSVHRPSTDSRNLVRSVALDKGGPFAPIGWMVAKPCLIEDGFDRGEHFELSEEEDTFFLDDAILSRLEPGFKLQLCVCELNIGIKFIKQARLVLVEWHTFLPQNLMLHFKEPVPNDRPPQSAAVPEAEGGPAKVTEQASAES
;
A
#
# COMPACT_ATOMS: atom_id res chain seq x y z
N MET A 1 32.19 -22.13 -40.61
CA MET A 1 31.39 -21.77 -39.42
C MET A 1 32.35 -21.57 -38.25
N ALA A 2 32.72 -20.32 -37.94
CA ALA A 2 33.59 -20.02 -36.81
C ALA A 2 32.72 -19.97 -35.53
N GLY A 3 32.98 -20.89 -34.60
CA GLY A 3 32.29 -20.93 -33.31
C GLY A 3 32.57 -19.66 -32.50
N LYS A 4 31.51 -18.99 -32.04
CA LYS A 4 31.61 -17.86 -31.09
C LYS A 4 32.37 -18.33 -29.85
N LYS A 5 33.61 -17.85 -29.65
CA LYS A 5 34.36 -18.02 -28.40
C LYS A 5 33.52 -17.48 -27.24
N LYS A 6 33.33 -18.29 -26.19
CA LYS A 6 32.70 -17.85 -24.92
C LYS A 6 33.57 -16.74 -24.32
N LYS A 7 33.02 -15.52 -24.20
CA LYS A 7 33.64 -14.40 -23.47
C LYS A 7 33.93 -14.82 -22.03
N SER A 8 35.14 -14.54 -21.56
CA SER A 8 35.61 -14.86 -20.20
C SER A 8 34.88 -14.01 -19.15
N THR A 9 34.93 -14.40 -17.89
CA THR A 9 34.37 -13.62 -16.76
C THR A 9 34.98 -12.21 -16.66
N VAL A 10 36.25 -12.06 -17.04
CA VAL A 10 36.96 -10.77 -17.07
C VAL A 10 36.35 -9.82 -18.13
N ASP A 11 35.91 -10.35 -19.28
CA ASP A 11 35.29 -9.56 -20.35
C ASP A 11 33.86 -9.08 -20.02
N ARG A 12 33.30 -9.47 -18.88
CA ARG A 12 31.93 -9.12 -18.46
C ARG A 12 31.90 -8.01 -17.40
N GLY A 13 33.05 -7.66 -16.84
CA GLY A 13 33.21 -6.70 -15.73
C GLY A 13 32.86 -7.30 -14.37
N PRO A 14 33.33 -6.67 -13.27
CA PRO A 14 33.31 -7.23 -11.91
C PRO A 14 31.89 -7.45 -11.36
N THR A 15 30.92 -6.65 -11.83
CA THR A 15 29.52 -6.73 -11.39
C THR A 15 28.65 -7.71 -12.18
N ALA A 16 29.19 -8.41 -13.19
CA ALA A 16 28.38 -9.27 -14.04
C ALA A 16 28.16 -10.68 -13.46
N LEU A 17 26.90 -11.03 -13.21
CA LEU A 17 26.54 -12.37 -12.77
C LEU A 17 26.93 -13.44 -13.80
N HIS A 18 27.53 -14.54 -13.32
CA HIS A 18 27.83 -15.68 -14.18
C HIS A 18 26.53 -16.29 -14.75
N LYS A 19 26.57 -16.86 -15.96
CA LYS A 19 25.38 -17.45 -16.60
C LYS A 19 24.70 -18.52 -15.73
N TYR A 20 25.49 -19.24 -14.92
CA TYR A 20 25.02 -20.27 -13.98
C TYR A 20 24.78 -19.77 -12.55
N CYS A 21 25.06 -18.49 -12.24
CA CYS A 21 24.54 -17.92 -10.99
C CYS A 21 23.02 -17.81 -11.09
N GLY A 22 22.36 -18.01 -9.95
CA GLY A 22 20.92 -17.85 -9.75
C GLY A 22 20.43 -16.43 -10.06
N THR A 23 19.19 -16.13 -9.65
CA THR A 23 18.58 -14.83 -9.86
C THR A 23 19.05 -13.77 -8.87
N GLY A 24 19.65 -14.19 -7.74
CA GLY A 24 20.03 -13.30 -6.65
C GLY A 24 18.97 -13.23 -5.53
N PHE A 25 17.94 -14.07 -5.62
CA PHE A 25 16.79 -14.10 -4.71
C PHE A 25 16.55 -15.48 -4.09
N GLU A 26 17.48 -16.43 -4.27
CA GLU A 26 17.42 -17.73 -3.62
C GLU A 26 17.69 -17.61 -2.10
N GLU A 27 17.09 -18.48 -1.28
CA GLU A 27 17.09 -18.43 0.21
C GLU A 27 18.50 -18.37 0.84
N PHE A 28 19.51 -18.88 0.14
CA PHE A 28 20.92 -18.87 0.58
C PHE A 28 21.83 -18.14 -0.41
N TYR A 29 21.25 -17.28 -1.26
CA TYR A 29 22.04 -16.46 -2.17
C TYR A 29 22.87 -15.47 -1.34
N ALA A 30 24.19 -15.59 -1.47
CA ALA A 30 25.14 -14.61 -0.97
C ALA A 30 25.83 -13.97 -2.17
N ASP A 31 26.04 -12.66 -2.10
CA ASP A 31 26.88 -12.01 -3.09
C ASP A 31 28.30 -12.60 -3.04
N PRO A 32 28.94 -12.80 -4.20
CA PRO A 32 30.31 -13.27 -4.24
C PRO A 32 31.20 -12.31 -3.43
N PRO A 33 32.17 -12.83 -2.65
CA PRO A 33 33.02 -12.00 -1.83
C PRO A 33 33.77 -11.01 -2.72
N MET A 34 33.72 -9.75 -2.34
CA MET A 34 34.38 -8.66 -3.05
C MET A 34 35.90 -8.75 -2.85
N THR A 35 36.66 -8.50 -3.91
CA THR A 35 38.12 -8.40 -3.81
C THR A 35 38.51 -7.11 -3.07
N PRO A 36 39.67 -7.07 -2.38
CA PRO A 36 40.12 -5.85 -1.71
C PRO A 36 40.23 -4.63 -2.63
N ALA A 37 40.57 -4.84 -3.92
CA ALA A 37 40.67 -3.78 -4.90
C ALA A 37 39.29 -3.20 -5.27
N GLU A 38 38.29 -4.06 -5.49
CA GLU A 38 36.90 -3.63 -5.72
C GLU A 38 36.32 -2.90 -4.51
N ALA A 39 36.63 -3.38 -3.29
CA ALA A 39 36.17 -2.74 -2.06
C ALA A 39 36.82 -1.36 -1.86
N GLN A 40 38.09 -1.24 -2.19
CA GLN A 40 38.79 0.04 -2.16
C GLN A 40 38.24 1.00 -3.22
N GLU A 41 37.98 0.52 -4.43
CA GLU A 41 37.39 1.33 -5.50
C GLU A 41 36.00 1.85 -5.12
N GLU A 42 35.13 0.99 -4.60
CA GLU A 42 33.80 1.40 -4.14
C GLU A 42 33.90 2.44 -3.04
N ARG A 43 34.76 2.25 -2.04
CA ARG A 43 34.92 3.18 -0.92
C ARG A 43 35.53 4.51 -1.30
N GLU A 44 36.52 4.52 -2.19
CA GLU A 44 37.31 5.73 -2.50
C GLU A 44 36.71 6.54 -3.66
N ASN A 45 36.04 5.89 -4.61
CA ASN A 45 35.67 6.53 -5.89
C ASN A 45 34.17 6.50 -6.21
N ILE A 46 33.36 5.69 -5.52
CA ILE A 46 31.95 5.47 -5.90
C ILE A 46 30.99 5.86 -4.77
N TYR A 47 31.30 5.42 -3.56
CA TYR A 47 30.49 5.66 -2.36
C TYR A 47 31.20 6.57 -1.36
N HIS A 48 32.25 7.27 -1.79
CA HIS A 48 32.97 8.19 -0.90
C HIS A 48 32.03 9.26 -0.34
N PRO A 49 32.06 9.54 0.99
CA PRO A 49 31.17 10.53 1.63
C PRO A 49 31.21 11.94 1.02
N ASP A 50 32.33 12.31 0.39
CA ASP A 50 32.50 13.62 -0.28
C ASP A 50 31.76 13.73 -1.62
N LEU A 51 31.32 12.60 -2.21
CA LEU A 51 30.46 12.62 -3.40
C LEU A 51 29.04 13.06 -3.03
N PRO A 52 28.28 13.67 -3.95
CA PRO A 52 26.86 13.92 -3.73
C PRO A 52 26.09 12.60 -3.51
N PHE A 53 25.13 12.61 -2.57
CA PHE A 53 24.25 11.45 -2.30
C PHE A 53 23.62 10.88 -3.59
N VAL A 54 23.17 11.78 -4.47
CA VAL A 54 22.55 11.46 -5.75
C VAL A 54 23.43 10.58 -6.64
N GLU A 55 24.71 10.90 -6.75
CA GLU A 55 25.66 10.10 -7.53
C GLU A 55 25.86 8.72 -6.91
N ARG A 56 25.96 8.65 -5.57
CA ARG A 56 26.14 7.39 -4.84
C ARG A 56 24.94 6.46 -4.99
N ILE A 57 23.72 6.97 -4.80
CA ILE A 57 22.50 6.15 -4.84
C ILE A 57 22.19 5.70 -6.27
N GLU A 58 22.40 6.56 -7.28
CA GLU A 58 22.26 6.19 -8.68
C GLU A 58 23.22 5.04 -9.04
N ALA A 59 24.51 5.19 -8.73
CA ALA A 59 25.51 4.15 -8.96
C ALA A 59 25.17 2.83 -8.22
N CYS A 60 24.65 2.93 -6.99
CA CYS A 60 24.17 1.78 -6.22
C CYS A 60 23.04 1.03 -6.95
N ILE A 61 22.00 1.72 -7.39
CA ILE A 61 20.85 1.10 -8.08
C ILE A 61 21.31 0.40 -9.37
N GLN A 62 22.14 1.07 -10.16
CA GLN A 62 22.65 0.52 -11.42
C GLN A 62 23.52 -0.73 -11.18
N ARG A 63 24.40 -0.69 -10.17
CA ARG A 63 25.22 -1.85 -9.77
C ARG A 63 24.37 -2.99 -9.21
N TYR A 64 23.37 -2.69 -8.39
CA TYR A 64 22.43 -3.66 -7.84
C TYR A 64 21.70 -4.41 -8.98
N ARG A 65 21.12 -3.68 -9.94
CA ARG A 65 20.48 -4.27 -11.12
C ARG A 65 21.44 -5.13 -11.93
N ALA A 66 22.68 -4.69 -12.12
CA ALA A 66 23.69 -5.47 -12.85
C ALA A 66 24.02 -6.81 -12.16
N ARG A 67 23.92 -6.84 -10.83
CA ARG A 67 24.18 -8.00 -9.97
C ARG A 67 22.93 -8.84 -9.66
N ARG A 68 21.77 -8.55 -10.28
CA ARG A 68 20.50 -9.27 -10.04
C ARG A 68 19.78 -9.61 -11.33
N ARG A 69 18.94 -10.65 -11.30
CA ARG A 69 17.99 -10.95 -12.38
C ARG A 69 16.57 -10.77 -11.86
N LEU A 70 16.09 -9.53 -11.93
CA LEU A 70 14.78 -9.14 -11.37
C LEU A 70 13.59 -9.83 -12.07
N GLY A 71 13.68 -10.07 -13.38
CA GLY A 71 12.60 -10.76 -14.12
C GLY A 71 11.26 -10.02 -13.95
N THR A 72 10.23 -10.72 -13.49
CA THR A 72 8.91 -10.12 -13.21
C THR A 72 8.92 -9.13 -12.04
N SER A 73 9.89 -9.24 -11.13
CA SER A 73 10.05 -8.31 -10.00
C SER A 73 10.63 -6.96 -10.40
N ASP A 74 11.00 -6.78 -11.67
CA ASP A 74 11.49 -5.49 -12.17
C ASP A 74 10.43 -4.39 -12.05
N GLN A 75 9.17 -4.71 -12.34
CA GLN A 75 8.05 -3.76 -12.23
C GLN A 75 7.79 -3.32 -10.79
N ILE A 76 7.94 -4.25 -9.84
CA ILE A 76 7.85 -3.99 -8.39
C ILE A 76 8.95 -3.00 -7.99
N PHE A 77 10.19 -3.28 -8.38
CA PHE A 77 11.32 -2.43 -8.04
C PHE A 77 11.22 -1.05 -8.72
N ASN A 78 10.82 -0.98 -10.00
CA ASN A 78 10.57 0.28 -10.71
C ASN A 78 9.53 1.14 -9.98
N LYS A 79 8.45 0.55 -9.47
CA LYS A 79 7.43 1.29 -8.75
C LYS A 79 7.95 1.83 -7.42
N TYR A 80 8.74 1.05 -6.68
CA TYR A 80 9.42 1.53 -5.47
C TYR A 80 10.36 2.72 -5.79
N LEU A 81 11.23 2.58 -6.80
CA LEU A 81 12.15 3.63 -7.23
C LEU A 81 11.40 4.91 -7.66
N PHE A 82 10.33 4.77 -8.42
CA PHE A 82 9.48 5.88 -8.84
C PHE A 82 8.92 6.67 -7.65
N LEU A 83 8.45 5.99 -6.60
CA LEU A 83 7.94 6.66 -5.40
C LEU A 83 9.04 7.39 -4.63
N GLY A 84 10.30 6.92 -4.72
CA GLY A 84 11.48 7.62 -4.25
C GLY A 84 11.99 8.73 -5.18
N GLY A 85 11.21 9.09 -6.23
CA GLY A 85 11.57 10.16 -7.15
C GLY A 85 12.60 9.78 -8.22
N ILE A 86 12.88 8.48 -8.41
CA ILE A 86 13.87 7.99 -9.38
C ILE A 86 13.20 7.67 -10.71
N ASP A 87 13.78 8.13 -11.81
CA ASP A 87 13.29 7.84 -13.15
C ASP A 87 13.93 6.56 -13.68
N SER A 88 13.15 5.47 -13.77
CA SER A 88 13.57 4.21 -14.39
C SER A 88 13.00 4.03 -15.80
N THR A 89 12.49 5.09 -16.46
CA THR A 89 11.91 4.98 -17.79
C THR A 89 12.98 4.75 -18.87
N PRO A 90 12.78 3.80 -19.81
CA PRO A 90 13.73 3.59 -20.90
C PRO A 90 13.85 4.84 -21.78
N ARG A 91 15.09 5.28 -22.05
CA ARG A 91 15.36 6.43 -22.94
C ARG A 91 14.85 6.12 -24.36
N MET A 92 13.85 6.88 -24.81
CA MET A 92 13.13 6.68 -26.08
C MET A 92 13.98 6.80 -27.36
N PHE A 93 15.24 7.26 -27.29
CA PHE A 93 16.12 7.50 -28.44
C PHE A 93 17.45 6.70 -28.40
N SER A 94 17.47 5.52 -27.80
CA SER A 94 18.67 4.65 -27.69
C SER A 94 18.95 3.76 -28.92
N GLY A 95 18.20 3.90 -30.01
CA GLY A 95 18.26 3.00 -31.17
C GLY A 95 19.53 3.04 -32.04
N HIS A 96 20.52 3.88 -31.73
CA HIS A 96 21.73 4.08 -32.55
C HIS A 96 23.07 4.05 -31.79
N VAL A 97 23.12 3.50 -30.58
CA VAL A 97 24.33 3.57 -29.74
C VAL A 97 25.31 2.39 -29.94
N ASP A 98 24.96 1.38 -30.74
CA ASP A 98 25.81 0.18 -30.94
C ASP A 98 27.19 0.47 -31.56
N ALA A 99 27.36 1.58 -32.29
CA ALA A 99 28.63 1.99 -32.87
C ALA A 99 29.56 2.66 -31.85
N ASP A 100 29.02 3.44 -30.91
CA ASP A 100 29.79 4.21 -29.91
C ASP A 100 30.27 3.35 -28.73
N PHE A 101 29.70 2.17 -28.55
CA PHE A 101 30.08 1.27 -27.47
C PHE A 101 31.33 0.45 -27.76
N GLN A 102 31.85 0.40 -29.00
CA GLN A 102 32.88 -0.59 -29.36
C GLN A 102 34.16 -0.48 -28.52
N ASP A 103 34.54 0.72 -28.08
CA ASP A 103 35.74 0.99 -27.29
C ASP A 103 35.49 1.11 -25.78
N MET A 104 34.23 1.10 -25.33
CA MET A 104 33.87 1.21 -23.92
C MET A 104 34.06 -0.12 -23.18
N THR A 105 34.55 -0.03 -21.94
CA THR A 105 34.64 -1.18 -21.03
C THR A 105 33.23 -1.75 -20.75
N PRO A 106 33.11 -3.02 -20.34
CA PRO A 106 31.81 -3.60 -19.99
C PRO A 106 31.05 -2.82 -18.91
N GLU A 107 31.75 -2.07 -18.06
CA GLU A 107 31.16 -1.21 -17.04
C GLU A 107 30.68 0.11 -17.62
N GLU A 108 31.50 0.77 -18.43
CA GLU A 108 31.13 2.01 -19.14
C GLU A 108 29.92 1.79 -20.07
N ARG A 109 29.89 0.67 -20.80
CA ARG A 109 28.71 0.30 -21.61
C ARG A 109 27.47 0.11 -20.74
N ARG A 110 27.61 -0.48 -19.55
CA ARG A 110 26.49 -0.75 -18.65
C ARG A 110 25.96 0.52 -18.02
N ALA A 111 26.84 1.42 -17.56
CA ALA A 111 26.49 2.75 -17.10
C ALA A 111 25.78 3.55 -18.20
N ALA A 112 26.27 3.49 -19.45
CA ALA A 112 25.66 4.17 -20.57
C ALA A 112 24.30 3.60 -21.02
N THR A 113 24.02 2.33 -20.70
CA THR A 113 22.69 1.69 -20.93
C THR A 113 21.77 1.73 -19.71
N ALA A 114 22.24 2.27 -18.58
CA ALA A 114 21.41 2.37 -17.38
C ALA A 114 20.22 3.29 -17.63
N VAL A 115 19.06 2.87 -17.13
CA VAL A 115 17.81 3.63 -17.25
C VAL A 115 17.48 4.39 -15.98
N ASP A 116 17.95 3.92 -14.83
CA ASP A 116 17.75 4.57 -13.54
C ASP A 116 18.58 5.85 -13.47
N THR A 117 17.88 6.97 -13.52
CA THR A 117 18.45 8.32 -13.47
C THR A 117 17.85 9.09 -12.31
N VAL A 118 18.71 9.71 -11.52
CA VAL A 118 18.33 10.73 -10.55
C VAL A 118 18.63 12.08 -11.18
N HIS A 119 17.63 12.94 -11.33
CA HIS A 119 17.81 14.18 -12.09
C HIS A 119 18.67 15.16 -11.29
N VAL A 120 19.74 15.66 -11.90
CA VAL A 120 20.57 16.76 -11.33
C VAL A 120 20.06 18.13 -11.82
N SER A 121 19.43 18.13 -12.98
CA SER A 121 18.69 19.26 -13.57
C SER A 121 17.70 18.71 -14.61
N GLY A 122 16.54 19.35 -14.75
CA GLY A 122 15.45 18.78 -15.56
C GLY A 122 14.65 17.73 -14.77
N GLY A 123 13.93 16.84 -15.45
CA GLY A 123 13.08 15.82 -14.80
C GLY A 123 11.65 16.29 -14.45
N GLY A 124 11.45 17.61 -14.38
CA GLY A 124 10.17 18.23 -14.03
C GLY A 124 9.77 17.96 -12.58
N SER A 125 8.56 18.38 -12.20
CA SER A 125 8.07 18.22 -10.82
C SER A 125 7.78 16.77 -10.39
N ARG A 126 7.89 15.80 -11.32
CA ARG A 126 7.57 14.38 -11.08
C ARG A 126 8.67 13.64 -10.34
N PHE A 127 9.92 14.07 -10.48
CA PHE A 127 11.08 13.34 -10.01
C PHE A 127 11.94 14.19 -9.09
N TYR A 128 12.72 13.52 -8.26
CA TYR A 128 13.68 14.17 -7.40
C TYR A 128 14.71 14.93 -8.24
N ASN A 129 14.96 16.19 -7.89
CA ASN A 129 15.96 17.03 -8.53
C ASN A 129 16.93 17.59 -7.49
N ASP A 130 18.22 17.26 -7.61
CA ASP A 130 19.25 17.66 -6.66
C ASP A 130 19.41 19.18 -6.53
N SER A 131 19.13 19.91 -7.61
CA SER A 131 19.23 21.37 -7.67
C SER A 131 18.04 22.10 -7.03
N ASP A 132 16.93 21.39 -6.80
CA ASP A 132 15.68 21.94 -6.25
C ASP A 132 15.09 20.98 -5.20
N ARG A 133 15.75 20.93 -4.04
CA ARG A 133 15.40 20.01 -2.94
C ARG A 133 14.33 20.54 -1.99
N ALA A 134 13.80 21.74 -2.20
CA ALA A 134 12.99 22.42 -1.19
C ALA A 134 11.75 21.60 -0.74
N ASP A 135 11.23 20.79 -1.66
CA ASP A 135 10.03 19.95 -1.42
C ASP A 135 10.36 18.44 -1.31
N TRP A 136 11.63 18.05 -1.18
CA TRP A 136 12.05 16.64 -1.17
C TRP A 136 13.04 16.32 -0.03
N ASP A 137 12.72 15.25 0.70
CA ASP A 137 13.58 14.64 1.71
C ASP A 137 14.00 13.22 1.29
N VAL A 138 15.20 12.80 1.75
CA VAL A 138 15.66 11.42 1.58
C VAL A 138 15.09 10.58 2.73
N ASP A 139 14.07 9.76 2.43
CA ASP A 139 13.41 8.89 3.40
C ASP A 139 13.16 7.48 2.83
N PHE A 140 14.13 6.58 3.02
CA PHE A 140 14.02 5.18 2.64
C PHE A 140 12.86 4.48 3.36
N ALA A 141 12.64 4.77 4.65
CA ALA A 141 11.62 4.13 5.46
C ALA A 141 10.21 4.55 5.03
N GLY A 142 9.97 5.85 4.84
CA GLY A 142 8.70 6.39 4.34
C GLY A 142 8.37 5.92 2.94
N VAL A 143 9.36 5.88 2.03
CA VAL A 143 9.16 5.35 0.67
C VAL A 143 8.86 3.85 0.70
N ALA A 144 9.55 3.08 1.54
CA ALA A 144 9.26 1.65 1.71
C ALA A 144 7.87 1.43 2.30
N ALA A 145 7.50 2.19 3.34
CA ALA A 145 6.18 2.16 3.95
C ALA A 145 5.09 2.44 2.91
N GLY A 146 5.17 3.56 2.20
CA GLY A 146 4.15 3.91 1.20
C GLY A 146 4.11 2.98 0.00
N PHE A 147 5.25 2.41 -0.43
CA PHE A 147 5.21 1.36 -1.44
C PHE A 147 4.50 0.09 -0.93
N LEU A 148 4.89 -0.40 0.24
CA LEU A 148 4.43 -1.66 0.79
C LEU A 148 2.97 -1.62 1.29
N SER A 149 2.53 -0.50 1.87
CA SER A 149 1.17 -0.38 2.43
C SER A 149 0.12 -0.01 1.39
N GLU A 150 0.48 0.79 0.38
CA GLU A 150 -0.48 1.34 -0.60
C GLU A 150 -0.45 0.57 -1.93
N ASN A 151 0.75 0.34 -2.48
CA ASN A 151 0.88 -0.13 -3.86
C ASN A 151 1.01 -1.64 -3.97
N LEU A 152 1.79 -2.25 -3.08
CA LEU A 152 2.05 -3.69 -3.12
C LEU A 152 0.78 -4.56 -3.09
N PRO A 153 -0.23 -4.29 -2.23
CA PRO A 153 -1.44 -5.10 -2.18
C PRO A 153 -2.18 -5.15 -3.53
N VAL A 154 -2.32 -3.99 -4.17
CA VAL A 154 -2.98 -3.85 -5.48
C VAL A 154 -2.17 -4.54 -6.57
N MET A 155 -0.85 -4.31 -6.62
CA MET A 155 0.03 -4.89 -7.65
C MET A 155 0.08 -6.41 -7.62
N THR A 156 -0.15 -7.02 -6.46
CA THR A 156 -0.13 -8.47 -6.27
C THR A 156 -1.52 -9.08 -6.16
N ALA A 157 -2.58 -8.27 -6.22
CA ALA A 157 -3.96 -8.68 -5.95
C ALA A 157 -4.07 -9.50 -4.64
N TRP A 158 -3.34 -9.07 -3.60
CA TRP A 158 -3.23 -9.76 -2.32
C TRP A 158 -2.71 -11.21 -2.36
N ASP A 159 -1.98 -11.61 -3.41
CA ASP A 159 -1.29 -12.91 -3.46
C ASP A 159 -0.10 -12.92 -2.48
N TYR A 160 -0.29 -13.48 -1.28
CA TYR A 160 0.73 -13.48 -0.22
C TYR A 160 2.10 -14.04 -0.65
N PRO A 161 2.20 -15.12 -1.46
CA PRO A 161 3.48 -15.58 -1.98
C PRO A 161 4.19 -14.54 -2.87
N GLN A 162 3.46 -13.85 -3.77
CA GLN A 162 4.02 -12.77 -4.57
C GLN A 162 4.38 -11.55 -3.73
N MET A 163 3.56 -11.18 -2.73
CA MET A 163 3.88 -10.12 -1.78
C MET A 163 5.20 -10.41 -1.06
N GLY A 164 5.37 -11.63 -0.53
CA GLY A 164 6.61 -12.04 0.14
C GLY A 164 7.84 -11.94 -0.77
N LYS A 165 7.70 -12.32 -2.06
CA LYS A 165 8.77 -12.14 -3.06
C LYS A 165 9.06 -10.66 -3.32
N ALA A 166 8.04 -9.82 -3.41
CA ALA A 166 8.19 -8.39 -3.63
C ALA A 166 8.90 -7.70 -2.46
N VAL A 167 8.49 -8.00 -1.23
CA VAL A 167 9.16 -7.53 -0.01
C VAL A 167 10.63 -7.98 0.00
N GLY A 168 10.91 -9.23 -0.35
CA GLY A 168 12.27 -9.76 -0.44
C GLY A 168 13.17 -9.00 -1.44
N VAL A 169 12.59 -8.40 -2.50
CA VAL A 169 13.35 -7.56 -3.43
C VAL A 169 13.84 -6.27 -2.76
N LEU A 170 12.99 -5.64 -1.97
CA LEU A 170 13.34 -4.44 -1.20
C LEU A 170 14.35 -4.77 -0.10
N GLU A 171 14.15 -5.87 0.64
CA GLU A 171 15.10 -6.32 1.66
C GLU A 171 16.49 -6.59 1.09
N ASN A 172 16.55 -7.25 -0.08
CA ASN A 172 17.81 -7.52 -0.73
C ASN A 172 18.49 -6.23 -1.21
N PHE A 173 17.72 -5.26 -1.70
CA PHE A 173 18.23 -3.95 -2.08
C PHE A 173 18.75 -3.15 -0.87
N PHE A 174 18.01 -3.04 0.21
CA PHE A 174 18.47 -2.32 1.41
C PHE A 174 19.66 -3.00 2.08
N THR A 175 19.70 -4.34 2.09
CA THR A 175 20.87 -5.08 2.55
C THR A 175 22.09 -4.76 1.68
N TYR A 176 21.91 -4.65 0.36
CA TYR A 176 22.96 -4.23 -0.56
C TYR A 176 23.43 -2.79 -0.25
N VAL A 177 22.52 -1.84 -0.03
CA VAL A 177 22.85 -0.46 0.36
C VAL A 177 23.72 -0.42 1.62
N LEU A 178 23.35 -1.18 2.66
CA LEU A 178 24.10 -1.25 3.93
C LEU A 178 25.44 -1.96 3.78
N GLN A 179 25.48 -3.07 3.04
CA GLN A 179 26.70 -3.86 2.85
C GLN A 179 27.79 -3.07 2.13
N HIS A 180 27.40 -2.16 1.24
CA HIS A 180 28.30 -1.36 0.40
C HIS A 180 28.58 0.04 0.95
N ASP A 181 28.05 0.37 2.14
CA ASP A 181 28.24 1.68 2.82
C ASP A 181 27.91 2.87 1.89
N VAL A 182 26.81 2.77 1.14
CA VAL A 182 26.45 3.70 0.06
C VAL A 182 26.13 5.10 0.59
N CYS A 183 25.47 5.18 1.73
CA CYS A 183 25.02 6.42 2.34
C CYS A 183 25.01 6.30 3.87
N PRO A 184 26.19 6.29 4.52
CA PRO A 184 26.31 6.15 5.98
C PRO A 184 25.51 7.21 6.75
N GLU A 185 25.31 8.39 6.17
CA GLU A 185 24.49 9.46 6.74
C GLU A 185 23.00 9.09 6.89
N TYR A 186 22.51 8.08 6.15
CA TYR A 186 21.13 7.58 6.20
C TYR A 186 21.03 6.13 6.72
N ASP A 187 22.11 5.55 7.27
CA ASP A 187 22.17 4.15 7.73
C ASP A 187 21.01 3.77 8.67
N ALA A 188 20.65 4.64 9.61
CA ALA A 188 19.54 4.41 10.53
C ALA A 188 18.19 4.28 9.80
N ASN A 189 17.94 5.15 8.82
CA ASN A 189 16.69 5.16 8.06
C ASN A 189 16.62 3.99 7.05
N VAL A 190 17.76 3.54 6.49
CA VAL A 190 17.82 2.30 5.69
C VAL A 190 17.52 1.06 6.56
N LYS A 191 18.02 1.02 7.80
CA LYS A 191 17.69 -0.05 8.76
C LYS A 191 16.21 -0.03 9.16
N GLU A 192 15.62 1.15 9.29
CA GLU A 192 14.19 1.31 9.52
C GLU A 192 13.37 0.80 8.32
N ALA A 193 13.78 1.10 7.09
CA ALA A 193 13.15 0.54 5.88
C ALA A 193 13.19 -1.01 5.85
N LEU A 194 14.29 -1.62 6.30
CA LEU A 194 14.36 -3.07 6.50
C LEU A 194 13.39 -3.57 7.57
N ALA A 195 13.23 -2.86 8.67
CA ALA A 195 12.27 -3.21 9.72
C ALA A 195 10.83 -3.15 9.20
N VAL A 196 10.48 -2.13 8.41
CA VAL A 196 9.19 -2.03 7.72
C VAL A 196 8.96 -3.23 6.79
N CYS A 197 9.98 -3.66 6.03
CA CYS A 197 9.87 -4.86 5.20
C CYS A 197 9.55 -6.12 6.03
N GLN A 198 10.20 -6.31 7.18
CA GLN A 198 9.90 -7.46 8.04
C GLN A 198 8.47 -7.41 8.60
N ARG A 199 8.03 -6.22 9.05
CA ARG A 199 6.66 -6.00 9.53
C ARG A 199 5.64 -6.31 8.44
N ALA A 200 5.88 -5.85 7.20
CA ALA A 200 4.99 -6.03 6.07
C ALA A 200 4.67 -7.51 5.74
N LYS A 201 5.60 -8.44 6.00
CA LYS A 201 5.35 -9.88 5.78
C LYS A 201 4.32 -10.47 6.74
N VAL A 202 4.09 -9.83 7.89
CA VAL A 202 3.18 -10.30 8.93
C VAL A 202 1.92 -9.44 8.95
N GLU A 203 2.09 -8.12 9.05
CA GLU A 203 0.99 -7.19 9.29
C GLU A 203 0.09 -7.00 8.06
N LEU A 204 0.62 -7.01 6.82
CA LEU A 204 -0.22 -6.86 5.62
C LEU A 204 -1.16 -8.07 5.37
N PRO A 205 -0.70 -9.33 5.45
CA PRO A 205 -1.63 -10.46 5.41
C PRO A 205 -2.66 -10.41 6.54
N GLN A 206 -2.25 -9.95 7.72
CA GLN A 206 -3.11 -9.84 8.89
C GLN A 206 -4.23 -8.80 8.70
N THR A 207 -3.94 -7.60 8.19
CA THR A 207 -4.97 -6.60 7.86
C THR A 207 -5.93 -7.09 6.78
N HIS A 208 -5.42 -7.74 5.72
CA HIS A 208 -6.27 -8.30 4.67
C HIS A 208 -7.19 -9.39 5.21
N GLN A 209 -6.68 -10.30 6.05
CA GLN A 209 -7.51 -11.33 6.67
C GLN A 209 -8.55 -10.73 7.63
N ALA A 210 -8.22 -9.64 8.33
CA ALA A 210 -9.21 -8.93 9.14
C ALA A 210 -10.33 -8.37 8.24
N LEU A 211 -9.98 -7.69 7.14
CA LEU A 211 -10.93 -7.15 6.17
C LEU A 211 -11.87 -8.23 5.61
N LEU A 212 -11.34 -9.40 5.24
CA LEU A 212 -12.14 -10.53 4.72
C LEU A 212 -13.12 -11.13 5.74
N LEU A 213 -12.91 -10.86 7.04
CA LEU A 213 -13.79 -11.32 8.11
C LEU A 213 -14.80 -10.27 8.54
N PHE A 214 -14.63 -9.01 8.18
CA PHE A 214 -15.63 -7.99 8.43
C PHE A 214 -16.92 -8.27 7.63
N PRO A 215 -18.09 -7.93 8.18
CA PRO A 215 -18.32 -7.27 9.47
C PRO A 215 -18.33 -8.23 10.68
N GLY A 216 -18.29 -9.55 10.44
CA GLY A 216 -18.51 -10.59 11.45
C GLY A 216 -19.98 -10.90 11.66
N GLU A 217 -20.27 -12.01 12.34
CA GLU A 217 -21.62 -12.50 12.61
C GLU A 217 -22.43 -11.51 13.46
N PHE A 218 -21.81 -10.88 14.46
CA PHE A 218 -22.53 -9.94 15.32
C PHE A 218 -22.99 -8.68 14.58
N ASN A 219 -22.08 -8.02 13.87
CA ASN A 219 -22.44 -6.81 13.13
C ASN A 219 -23.33 -7.13 11.92
N LEU A 220 -23.16 -8.28 11.27
CA LEU A 220 -24.10 -8.78 10.27
C LEU A 220 -25.51 -8.87 10.86
N ALA A 221 -25.67 -9.44 12.06
CA ALA A 221 -26.98 -9.56 12.69
C ALA A 221 -27.62 -8.19 12.95
N LEU A 222 -26.83 -7.19 13.36
CA LEU A 222 -27.33 -5.82 13.54
C LEU A 222 -27.74 -5.19 12.20
N SER A 223 -26.94 -5.35 11.15
CA SER A 223 -27.29 -4.90 9.80
C SER A 223 -28.58 -5.55 9.29
N GLU A 224 -28.76 -6.86 9.44
CA GLU A 224 -29.98 -7.57 9.00
C GLU A 224 -31.24 -7.11 9.73
N LEU A 225 -31.10 -6.73 11.00
CA LEU A 225 -32.23 -6.31 11.83
C LEU A 225 -32.63 -4.86 11.60
N PHE A 226 -31.67 -3.98 11.31
CA PHE A 226 -31.88 -2.53 11.43
C PHE A 226 -31.53 -1.71 10.20
N CYS A 227 -30.81 -2.27 9.21
CA CYS A 227 -30.48 -1.57 7.97
C CYS A 227 -31.38 -2.06 6.83
N GLU A 228 -31.88 -1.13 6.02
CA GLU A 228 -32.66 -1.46 4.81
C GLU A 228 -31.75 -1.93 3.67
N ASP A 229 -30.55 -1.37 3.61
CA ASP A 229 -29.51 -1.65 2.63
C ASP A 229 -28.26 -2.15 3.35
N TYR A 230 -27.82 -3.37 3.07
CA TYR A 230 -26.50 -3.84 3.47
C TYR A 230 -25.96 -4.74 2.37
N TYR A 231 -24.66 -4.61 2.10
CA TYR A 231 -24.00 -5.38 1.06
C TYR A 231 -22.61 -5.79 1.53
N PHE A 232 -22.38 -7.10 1.49
CA PHE A 232 -21.10 -7.74 1.78
C PHE A 232 -20.67 -8.38 0.45
N PHE A 233 -19.49 -8.01 -0.07
CA PHE A 233 -19.10 -8.32 -1.46
C PHE A 233 -18.81 -9.84 -1.67
N GLY A 234 -18.75 -10.25 -2.96
CA GLY A 234 -17.81 -11.23 -3.52
C GLY A 234 -17.88 -12.75 -3.23
N GLU A 235 -17.69 -13.56 -4.28
CA GLU A 235 -17.27 -14.97 -4.14
C GLU A 235 -15.87 -15.03 -3.51
N GLY A 236 -15.76 -15.54 -2.27
CA GLY A 236 -14.49 -15.67 -1.53
C GLY A 236 -14.40 -14.85 -0.23
N GLU A 237 -15.42 -14.04 0.07
CA GLU A 237 -15.47 -13.14 1.23
C GLU A 237 -16.36 -13.68 2.37
N PHE A 238 -16.51 -12.92 3.47
CA PHE A 238 -17.37 -13.26 4.60
C PHE A 238 -18.76 -13.72 4.14
N GLN A 239 -19.08 -14.98 4.44
CA GLN A 239 -20.35 -15.60 4.05
C GLN A 239 -21.33 -15.59 5.21
N ARG A 240 -22.57 -15.18 4.92
CA ARG A 240 -23.69 -15.33 5.85
C ARG A 240 -23.82 -16.81 6.27
N PRO A 241 -23.75 -17.13 7.58
CA PRO A 241 -23.89 -18.51 8.03
C PRO A 241 -25.23 -19.16 7.66
N ALA A 242 -25.24 -20.49 7.52
CA ALA A 242 -26.49 -21.26 7.36
C ALA A 242 -27.31 -21.22 8.68
N ASN A 243 -28.64 -21.18 8.57
CA ASN A 243 -29.57 -21.08 9.72
C ASN A 243 -29.30 -19.88 10.64
N PHE A 244 -28.78 -18.78 10.09
CA PHE A 244 -28.49 -17.56 10.83
C PHE A 244 -29.77 -16.88 11.34
N ALA A 245 -29.84 -16.69 12.66
CA ALA A 245 -30.95 -16.08 13.39
C ALA A 245 -30.47 -14.79 14.08
N PRO A 246 -30.59 -13.62 13.41
CA PRO A 246 -29.98 -12.37 13.87
C PRO A 246 -30.33 -11.99 15.31
N GLU A 247 -31.61 -12.10 15.70
CA GLU A 247 -32.01 -11.78 17.08
C GLU A 247 -31.30 -12.63 18.12
N ASN A 248 -31.11 -13.93 17.85
CA ASN A 248 -30.46 -14.83 18.79
C ASN A 248 -28.98 -14.51 18.89
N VAL A 249 -28.34 -14.18 17.76
CA VAL A 249 -26.93 -13.78 17.70
C VAL A 249 -26.71 -12.54 18.57
N VAL A 250 -27.52 -11.48 18.39
CA VAL A 250 -27.42 -10.24 19.18
C VAL A 250 -27.65 -10.51 20.68
N LYS A 251 -28.67 -11.29 21.04
CA LYS A 251 -28.98 -11.61 22.44
C LYS A 251 -27.83 -12.37 23.11
N VAL A 252 -27.28 -13.40 22.45
CA VAL A 252 -26.16 -14.19 22.98
C VAL A 252 -24.92 -13.32 23.10
N ALA A 253 -24.58 -12.58 22.05
CA ALA A 253 -23.48 -11.63 22.04
C ALA A 253 -23.53 -10.68 23.25
N LEU A 254 -24.59 -9.87 23.34
CA LEU A 254 -24.71 -8.86 24.40
C LEU A 254 -24.81 -9.46 25.80
N SER A 255 -25.31 -10.69 25.96
CA SER A 255 -25.29 -11.37 27.26
C SER A 255 -23.88 -11.71 27.76
N THR A 256 -22.89 -11.74 26.87
CA THR A 256 -21.51 -12.14 27.19
C THR A 256 -20.49 -11.01 27.15
N ALA A 257 -20.71 -9.99 26.33
CA ALA A 257 -19.78 -8.86 26.18
C ALA A 257 -20.42 -7.49 26.46
N GLY A 258 -21.75 -7.36 26.36
CA GLY A 258 -22.45 -6.12 26.59
C GLY A 258 -22.58 -5.78 28.07
N SER A 259 -22.72 -4.49 28.38
CA SER A 259 -23.14 -4.07 29.72
C SER A 259 -24.57 -4.53 30.02
N GLN A 260 -24.92 -4.68 31.30
CA GLN A 260 -26.29 -5.05 31.71
C GLN A 260 -27.35 -4.13 31.08
N LYS A 261 -27.07 -2.82 31.03
CA LYS A 261 -27.96 -1.83 30.41
C LYS A 261 -28.16 -2.05 28.92
N GLN A 262 -27.07 -2.32 28.18
CA GLN A 262 -27.14 -2.60 26.75
C GLN A 262 -27.90 -3.89 26.46
N TYR A 263 -27.69 -4.94 27.28
CA TYR A 263 -28.41 -6.20 27.14
C TYR A 263 -29.91 -6.03 27.40
N GLU A 264 -30.30 -5.36 28.49
CA GLU A 264 -31.71 -5.10 28.82
C GLU A 264 -32.39 -4.25 27.74
N ALA A 265 -31.75 -3.17 27.31
CA ALA A 265 -32.27 -2.30 26.25
C ALA A 265 -32.44 -3.05 24.92
N ALA A 266 -31.50 -3.93 24.56
CA ALA A 266 -31.62 -4.75 23.37
C ALA A 266 -32.76 -5.78 23.47
N ILE A 267 -32.94 -6.44 24.62
CA ILE A 267 -34.01 -7.41 24.83
C ILE A 267 -35.38 -6.75 24.74
N GLU A 268 -35.60 -5.65 25.48
CA GLU A 268 -36.86 -4.90 25.46
C GLU A 268 -37.11 -4.31 24.08
N GLY A 269 -36.08 -3.71 23.48
CA GLY A 269 -36.18 -3.05 22.19
C GLY A 269 -36.48 -4.00 21.03
N LEU A 270 -35.90 -5.22 21.04
CA LEU A 270 -36.23 -6.28 20.09
C LEU A 270 -37.67 -6.78 20.26
N ALA A 271 -38.10 -7.02 21.51
CA ALA A 271 -39.46 -7.49 21.79
C ALA A 271 -40.54 -6.50 21.34
N ASN A 272 -40.29 -5.20 21.55
CA ASN A 272 -41.22 -4.12 21.22
C ASN A 272 -40.99 -3.51 19.83
N LYS A 273 -39.99 -3.97 19.08
CA LYS A 273 -39.57 -3.43 17.77
C LYS A 273 -39.33 -1.91 17.80
N SER A 274 -38.70 -1.41 18.86
CA SER A 274 -38.45 0.02 19.07
C SER A 274 -37.02 0.46 18.72
N ILE A 275 -36.14 -0.49 18.41
CA ILE A 275 -34.75 -0.20 18.02
C ILE A 275 -34.72 0.30 16.58
N LYS A 276 -33.99 1.38 16.35
CA LYS A 276 -33.77 1.96 15.02
C LYS A 276 -32.39 2.60 14.92
N VAL A 277 -31.87 2.65 13.70
CA VAL A 277 -30.69 3.44 13.35
C VAL A 277 -31.02 4.93 13.50
N VAL A 278 -30.18 5.67 14.21
CA VAL A 278 -30.30 7.13 14.41
C VAL A 278 -29.23 7.93 13.68
N SER A 279 -28.11 7.29 13.34
CA SER A 279 -27.01 7.87 12.58
C SER A 279 -26.36 6.79 11.72
N GLU A 280 -25.90 7.16 10.53
CA GLU A 280 -25.03 6.37 9.66
C GLU A 280 -23.97 7.31 9.07
N GLU A 281 -22.70 6.95 9.21
CA GLU A 281 -21.58 7.77 8.73
C GLU A 281 -20.44 6.92 8.18
N GLU A 282 -19.72 7.48 7.20
CA GLU A 282 -18.45 6.95 6.72
C GLU A 282 -17.30 7.67 7.42
N CYS A 283 -16.42 6.93 8.09
CA CYS A 283 -15.34 7.50 8.87
C CYS A 283 -14.05 6.67 8.80
N GLY A 284 -12.92 7.34 9.01
CA GLY A 284 -11.63 6.73 9.29
C GLY A 284 -11.45 6.58 10.79
N MET A 285 -11.06 5.39 11.26
CA MET A 285 -10.88 5.08 12.68
C MET A 285 -9.53 4.40 12.92
N GLU A 286 -8.80 4.83 13.94
CA GLU A 286 -7.57 4.19 14.40
C GLU A 286 -7.86 3.33 15.63
N VAL A 287 -7.40 2.08 15.63
CA VAL A 287 -7.54 1.16 16.76
C VAL A 287 -6.66 1.63 17.92
N VAL A 288 -7.27 1.92 19.06
CA VAL A 288 -6.57 2.28 20.29
C VAL A 288 -6.26 1.01 21.11
N SER A 289 -7.25 0.12 21.24
CA SER A 289 -7.07 -1.12 22.00
C SER A 289 -7.99 -2.23 21.52
N VAL A 290 -7.56 -3.48 21.74
CA VAL A 290 -8.27 -4.70 21.33
C VAL A 290 -8.46 -5.59 22.55
N HIS A 291 -9.71 -5.93 22.85
CA HIS A 291 -10.09 -6.74 24.00
C HIS A 291 -10.80 -8.00 23.53
N ARG A 292 -10.03 -9.10 23.43
CA ARG A 292 -10.56 -10.40 23.04
C ARG A 292 -11.45 -11.00 24.14
N PRO A 293 -12.47 -11.81 23.79
CA PRO A 293 -13.32 -12.48 24.78
C PRO A 293 -12.50 -13.30 25.78
N SER A 294 -13.01 -13.39 27.00
CA SER A 294 -12.43 -14.25 28.03
C SER A 294 -12.62 -15.74 27.70
N THR A 295 -11.84 -16.62 28.33
CA THR A 295 -12.02 -18.07 28.20
C THR A 295 -13.43 -18.51 28.62
N ASP A 296 -13.98 -17.89 29.67
CA ASP A 296 -15.31 -18.20 30.18
C ASP A 296 -16.40 -17.77 29.19
N SER A 297 -16.27 -16.57 28.59
CA SER A 297 -17.17 -16.09 27.55
C SER A 297 -17.16 -17.04 26.33
N ARG A 298 -15.98 -17.49 25.89
CA ARG A 298 -15.86 -18.47 24.78
C ARG A 298 -16.52 -19.80 25.13
N ASN A 299 -16.34 -20.29 26.36
CA ASN A 299 -16.94 -21.55 26.83
C ASN A 299 -18.47 -21.46 26.93
N LEU A 300 -18.99 -20.32 27.39
CA LEU A 300 -20.43 -20.08 27.47
C LEU A 300 -21.06 -20.07 26.08
N VAL A 301 -20.48 -19.31 25.14
CA VAL A 301 -20.97 -19.24 23.75
C VAL A 301 -20.94 -20.63 23.10
N ARG A 302 -19.87 -21.40 23.30
CA ARG A 302 -19.78 -22.79 22.83
C ARG A 302 -20.89 -23.67 23.43
N SER A 303 -21.19 -23.50 24.71
CA SER A 303 -22.25 -24.28 25.38
C SER A 303 -23.63 -23.95 24.83
N VAL A 304 -23.91 -22.67 24.55
CA VAL A 304 -25.16 -22.24 23.90
C VAL A 304 -25.27 -22.78 22.47
N ALA A 305 -24.18 -22.77 21.72
CA ALA A 305 -24.13 -23.32 20.36
C ALA A 305 -24.43 -24.83 20.33
N LEU A 306 -23.91 -25.58 21.32
CA LEU A 306 -24.17 -27.02 21.46
C LEU A 306 -25.61 -27.34 21.83
N ASP A 307 -26.25 -26.52 22.66
CA ASP A 307 -27.62 -26.73 23.15
C ASP A 307 -28.67 -26.29 22.12
N LYS A 308 -28.58 -25.04 21.65
CA LYS A 308 -29.61 -24.43 20.79
C LYS A 308 -29.41 -24.66 19.30
N GLY A 309 -28.19 -25.00 18.89
CA GLY A 309 -27.78 -25.01 17.49
C GLY A 309 -27.71 -23.58 16.94
N GLY A 310 -26.57 -23.21 16.34
CA GLY A 310 -26.46 -21.93 15.67
C GLY A 310 -25.01 -21.45 15.56
N PRO A 311 -24.74 -20.56 14.58
CA PRO A 311 -23.49 -19.83 14.48
C PRO A 311 -23.48 -18.74 15.55
N PHE A 312 -22.76 -19.00 16.64
CA PHE A 312 -22.50 -17.99 17.67
C PHE A 312 -20.99 -17.79 17.77
N ALA A 313 -20.48 -16.69 17.24
CA ALA A 313 -19.12 -16.25 17.46
C ALA A 313 -18.96 -15.69 18.89
N PRO A 314 -17.88 -16.06 19.62
CA PRO A 314 -17.47 -15.31 20.80
C PRO A 314 -17.11 -13.89 20.39
N ILE A 315 -17.62 -12.91 21.13
CA ILE A 315 -17.36 -11.50 20.84
C ILE A 315 -16.54 -10.83 21.93
N GLY A 316 -15.69 -9.91 21.52
CA GLY A 316 -15.02 -8.96 22.38
C GLY A 316 -15.35 -7.54 21.93
N TRP A 317 -14.44 -6.61 22.19
CA TRP A 317 -14.57 -5.24 21.71
C TRP A 317 -13.23 -4.64 21.32
N MET A 318 -13.28 -3.65 20.44
CA MET A 318 -12.16 -2.73 20.22
C MET A 318 -12.57 -1.33 20.64
N VAL A 319 -11.59 -0.54 21.07
CA VAL A 319 -11.72 0.91 21.23
C VAL A 319 -11.00 1.55 20.05
N ALA A 320 -11.64 2.49 19.38
CA ALA A 320 -11.08 3.21 18.25
C ALA A 320 -11.42 4.69 18.32
N LYS A 321 -10.54 5.54 17.79
CA LYS A 321 -10.73 6.99 17.71
C LYS A 321 -10.76 7.44 16.25
N PRO A 322 -11.45 8.53 15.89
CA PRO A 322 -11.39 9.09 14.55
C PRO A 322 -9.96 9.38 14.11
N CYS A 323 -9.64 9.05 12.86
CA CYS A 323 -8.32 9.30 12.27
C CYS A 323 -8.44 9.72 10.81
N LEU A 324 -7.45 10.45 10.33
CA LEU A 324 -7.30 10.77 8.92
C LEU A 324 -6.58 9.63 8.21
N ILE A 325 -7.23 9.03 7.22
CA ILE A 325 -6.54 8.22 6.22
C ILE A 325 -6.25 9.14 5.05
N GLU A 326 -4.96 9.32 4.77
CA GLU A 326 -4.50 10.22 3.72
C GLU A 326 -4.84 9.64 2.34
N ASP A 327 -5.41 10.50 1.51
CA ASP A 327 -5.92 10.19 0.16
C ASP A 327 -5.47 11.25 -0.86
N GLY A 328 -4.61 12.18 -0.45
CA GLY A 328 -4.14 13.31 -1.27
C GLY A 328 -5.14 14.45 -1.42
N PHE A 329 -6.31 14.39 -0.80
CA PHE A 329 -7.27 15.50 -0.82
C PHE A 329 -6.94 16.52 0.28
N ASP A 330 -6.82 17.79 -0.13
CA ASP A 330 -6.73 18.92 0.79
C ASP A 330 -8.10 19.18 1.44
N ARG A 331 -8.12 19.12 2.76
CA ARG A 331 -9.31 19.34 3.60
C ARG A 331 -9.35 20.74 4.21
N GLY A 332 -8.35 21.57 3.92
CA GLY A 332 -8.20 22.94 4.40
C GLY A 332 -7.65 23.04 5.82
N GLU A 333 -7.20 24.25 6.19
CA GLU A 333 -6.50 24.54 7.45
C GLU A 333 -7.35 24.36 8.72
N HIS A 334 -8.68 24.23 8.59
CA HIS A 334 -9.63 24.11 9.71
C HIS A 334 -10.20 22.70 9.88
N PHE A 335 -9.61 21.68 9.25
CA PHE A 335 -10.02 20.30 9.45
C PHE A 335 -9.58 19.81 10.83
N GLU A 336 -10.56 19.57 11.71
CA GLU A 336 -10.35 19.02 13.05
C GLU A 336 -10.98 17.63 13.16
N LEU A 337 -10.23 16.69 13.72
CA LEU A 337 -10.74 15.36 14.06
C LEU A 337 -11.20 15.35 15.52
N SER A 338 -12.30 14.66 15.78
CA SER A 338 -12.70 14.37 17.16
C SER A 338 -11.71 13.40 17.81
N GLU A 339 -11.41 13.63 19.09
CA GLU A 339 -10.62 12.70 19.92
C GLU A 339 -11.52 11.72 20.69
N GLU A 340 -12.85 11.77 20.48
CA GLU A 340 -13.78 10.88 21.16
C GLU A 340 -13.57 9.42 20.74
N GLU A 341 -13.39 8.55 21.72
CA GLU A 341 -13.21 7.12 21.52
C GLU A 341 -14.57 6.41 21.45
N ASP A 342 -14.71 5.54 20.45
CA ASP A 342 -15.86 4.67 20.27
C ASP A 342 -15.50 3.21 20.56
N THR A 343 -16.46 2.48 21.11
CA THR A 343 -16.35 1.05 21.37
C THR A 343 -17.18 0.26 20.35
N PHE A 344 -16.54 -0.69 19.67
CA PHE A 344 -17.19 -1.58 18.71
C PHE A 344 -17.08 -3.03 19.16
N PHE A 345 -18.21 -3.73 19.23
CA PHE A 345 -18.24 -5.17 19.47
C PHE A 345 -17.92 -5.93 18.18
N LEU A 346 -17.01 -6.89 18.29
CA LEU A 346 -16.50 -7.65 17.14
C LEU A 346 -16.29 -9.10 17.50
N ASP A 347 -16.44 -9.96 16.50
CA ASP A 347 -16.12 -11.38 16.58
C ASP A 347 -14.63 -11.58 16.92
N ASP A 348 -14.32 -12.58 17.76
CA ASP A 348 -12.94 -12.91 18.16
C ASP A 348 -12.03 -13.19 16.97
N ALA A 349 -12.58 -13.69 15.85
CA ALA A 349 -11.84 -13.94 14.63
C ALA A 349 -11.28 -12.65 14.01
N ILE A 350 -12.05 -11.55 14.03
CA ILE A 350 -11.60 -10.23 13.58
C ILE A 350 -10.61 -9.67 14.60
N LEU A 351 -10.97 -9.66 15.89
CA LEU A 351 -10.14 -9.10 16.97
C LEU A 351 -8.76 -9.78 17.07
N SER A 352 -8.67 -11.07 16.76
CA SER A 352 -7.38 -11.79 16.74
C SER A 352 -6.39 -11.32 15.68
N ARG A 353 -6.83 -10.47 14.75
CA ARG A 353 -6.04 -9.92 13.64
C ARG A 353 -5.89 -8.41 13.68
N LEU A 354 -6.59 -7.72 14.58
CA LEU A 354 -6.42 -6.29 14.76
C LEU A 354 -5.33 -6.02 15.80
N GLU A 355 -4.55 -4.97 15.57
CA GLU A 355 -3.56 -4.45 16.50
C GLU A 355 -3.79 -2.96 16.75
N PRO A 356 -3.40 -2.44 17.92
CA PRO A 356 -3.35 -1.00 18.14
C PRO A 356 -2.55 -0.28 17.04
N GLY A 357 -3.03 0.89 16.64
CA GLY A 357 -2.48 1.70 15.55
C GLY A 357 -3.03 1.36 14.16
N PHE A 358 -3.67 0.21 13.96
CA PHE A 358 -4.32 -0.09 12.66
C PHE A 358 -5.38 0.95 12.33
N LYS A 359 -5.49 1.32 11.06
CA LYS A 359 -6.45 2.31 10.55
C LYS A 359 -7.54 1.62 9.74
N LEU A 360 -8.79 1.97 9.97
CA LEU A 360 -9.95 1.33 9.33
C LEU A 360 -10.78 2.40 8.63
N GLN A 361 -11.24 2.11 7.42
CA GLN A 361 -12.30 2.89 6.78
C GLN A 361 -13.61 2.14 6.96
N LEU A 362 -14.53 2.72 7.72
CA LEU A 362 -15.76 2.07 8.19
C LEU A 362 -16.99 2.85 7.74
N CYS A 363 -18.09 2.12 7.54
CA CYS A 363 -19.44 2.65 7.63
C CYS A 363 -20.01 2.23 8.99
N VAL A 364 -20.27 3.21 9.86
CA VAL A 364 -20.72 3.01 11.24
C VAL A 364 -22.18 3.44 11.36
N CYS A 365 -22.97 2.62 12.04
CA CYS A 365 -24.34 2.94 12.41
C CYS A 365 -24.46 3.08 13.92
N GLU A 366 -25.24 4.04 14.38
CA GLU A 366 -25.63 4.18 15.78
C GLU A 366 -27.10 3.82 15.97
N LEU A 367 -27.40 3.00 16.97
CA LEU A 367 -28.76 2.66 17.39
C LEU A 367 -29.25 3.61 18.49
N ASN A 368 -30.55 3.87 18.55
CA ASN A 368 -31.18 4.68 19.61
C ASN A 368 -31.03 4.14 21.04
N ILE A 369 -30.42 2.97 21.21
CA ILE A 369 -30.07 2.34 22.49
C ILE A 369 -28.60 2.57 22.89
N GLY A 370 -27.86 3.42 22.17
CA GLY A 370 -26.46 3.77 22.48
C GLY A 370 -25.47 2.67 22.10
N ILE A 371 -25.78 1.86 21.09
CA ILE A 371 -24.86 0.86 20.52
C ILE A 371 -24.46 1.35 19.13
N LYS A 372 -23.15 1.53 18.93
CA LYS A 372 -22.53 1.72 17.62
C LYS A 372 -22.08 0.38 17.06
N PHE A 373 -22.25 0.17 15.77
CA PHE A 373 -21.85 -1.07 15.10
C PHE A 373 -21.33 -0.80 13.69
N ILE A 374 -20.53 -1.74 13.18
CA ILE A 374 -19.86 -1.60 11.89
C ILE A 374 -20.76 -2.23 10.82
N LYS A 375 -21.47 -1.39 10.07
CA LYS A 375 -22.28 -1.83 8.93
C LYS A 375 -21.41 -2.39 7.82
N GLN A 376 -20.25 -1.78 7.55
CA GLN A 376 -19.30 -2.23 6.54
C GLN A 376 -17.88 -1.78 6.89
N ALA A 377 -16.87 -2.61 6.61
CA ALA A 377 -15.47 -2.18 6.56
C ALA A 377 -15.00 -2.18 5.11
N ARG A 378 -14.45 -1.06 4.65
CA ARG A 378 -13.93 -0.91 3.28
C ARG A 378 -12.45 -1.16 3.20
N LEU A 379 -11.71 -0.72 4.22
CA LEU A 379 -10.26 -0.84 4.28
C LEU A 379 -9.83 -1.16 5.72
N VAL A 380 -8.78 -1.96 5.83
CA VAL A 380 -8.00 -2.16 7.05
C VAL A 380 -6.53 -1.97 6.68
N LEU A 381 -5.90 -0.98 7.27
CA LEU A 381 -4.53 -0.54 7.00
C LEU A 381 -3.68 -0.70 8.26
N VAL A 382 -2.39 -0.96 8.03
CA VAL A 382 -1.37 -1.04 9.07
C VAL A 382 -1.10 0.34 9.69
N GLU A 383 -0.52 0.36 10.89
CA GLU A 383 -0.15 1.59 11.61
C GLU A 383 0.77 2.50 10.78
N TRP A 384 1.80 1.90 10.19
CA TRP A 384 2.81 2.57 9.37
C TRP A 384 2.34 2.82 7.94
N HIS A 385 1.04 2.75 7.66
CA HIS A 385 0.52 3.13 6.35
C HIS A 385 0.85 4.60 6.07
N THR A 386 1.51 4.82 4.93
CA THR A 386 1.96 6.13 4.47
C THR A 386 1.44 6.39 3.07
N PHE A 387 0.71 7.48 2.88
CA PHE A 387 0.36 7.94 1.56
C PHE A 387 1.49 8.82 1.01
N LEU A 388 2.09 8.42 -0.10
CA LEU A 388 3.10 9.22 -0.78
C LEU A 388 2.44 10.07 -1.87
N PRO A 389 2.57 11.41 -1.86
CA PRO A 389 2.06 12.28 -2.93
C PRO A 389 2.56 11.87 -4.32
N GLN A 390 3.74 11.24 -4.40
CA GLN A 390 4.30 10.67 -5.63
C GLN A 390 3.36 9.65 -6.30
N ASN A 391 2.43 9.03 -5.57
CA ASN A 391 1.38 8.19 -6.17
C ASN A 391 0.50 8.97 -7.16
N LEU A 392 0.23 10.25 -6.89
CA LEU A 392 -0.55 11.13 -7.77
C LEU A 392 0.24 11.55 -9.02
N MET A 393 1.57 11.42 -8.98
CA MET A 393 2.47 11.92 -10.02
C MET A 393 2.69 10.93 -11.18
N LEU A 394 2.17 9.70 -11.10
CA LEU A 394 2.42 8.64 -12.08
C LEU A 394 2.01 9.04 -13.52
N HIS A 395 0.89 9.74 -13.64
CA HIS A 395 0.35 10.21 -14.93
C HIS A 395 0.34 11.73 -15.04
N PHE A 396 0.97 12.42 -14.09
CA PHE A 396 1.08 13.86 -14.12
C PHE A 396 1.87 14.30 -15.34
N LYS A 397 1.36 15.34 -15.99
CA LYS A 397 2.02 16.06 -17.09
C LYS A 397 2.07 17.51 -16.68
N GLU A 398 3.23 18.13 -16.86
CA GLU A 398 3.37 19.54 -16.57
C GLU A 398 2.33 20.35 -17.36
N PRO A 399 1.63 21.29 -16.70
CA PRO A 399 0.71 22.19 -17.38
C PRO A 399 1.46 22.94 -18.48
N VAL A 400 1.02 22.76 -19.72
CA VAL A 400 1.50 23.58 -20.84
C VAL A 400 0.64 24.85 -20.85
N PRO A 401 1.24 26.05 -20.92
CA PRO A 401 0.49 27.28 -21.10
C PRO A 401 -0.51 27.12 -22.24
N ASN A 402 -1.79 27.34 -21.95
CA ASN A 402 -2.86 27.22 -22.92
C ASN A 402 -3.47 28.59 -23.13
N ASP A 403 -3.32 29.14 -24.33
CA ASP A 403 -3.88 30.45 -24.70
C ASP A 403 -5.41 30.41 -24.84
N ARG A 404 -6.03 29.22 -24.79
CA ARG A 404 -7.48 29.09 -24.82
C ARG A 404 -8.07 29.55 -23.49
N PRO A 405 -9.06 30.47 -23.51
CA PRO A 405 -9.74 30.87 -22.29
C PRO A 405 -10.40 29.66 -21.61
N PRO A 406 -10.44 29.63 -20.26
CA PRO A 406 -11.06 28.54 -19.54
C PRO A 406 -12.55 28.42 -19.94
N GLN A 407 -13.08 27.20 -20.00
CA GLN A 407 -14.47 26.96 -20.40
C GLN A 407 -15.47 27.68 -19.48
N SER A 408 -15.11 27.93 -18.22
CA SER A 408 -15.87 28.73 -17.27
C SER A 408 -15.92 30.24 -17.60
N ALA A 409 -15.03 30.72 -18.47
CA ALA A 409 -15.06 32.09 -19.02
C ALA A 409 -15.79 32.16 -20.39
N ALA A 410 -16.17 31.03 -20.97
CA ALA A 410 -17.06 31.02 -22.13
C ALA A 410 -18.48 31.28 -21.64
N VAL A 411 -18.88 32.56 -21.65
CA VAL A 411 -20.25 32.98 -21.40
C VAL A 411 -21.19 32.17 -22.33
N PRO A 412 -22.22 31.50 -21.82
CA PRO A 412 -23.28 31.01 -22.68
C PRO A 412 -24.03 32.24 -23.18
N GLU A 413 -23.90 32.56 -24.47
CA GLU A 413 -24.81 33.52 -25.09
C GLU A 413 -26.24 33.00 -24.90
N ALA A 414 -26.96 33.68 -24.00
CA ALA A 414 -28.36 33.45 -23.76
C ALA A 414 -29.18 33.88 -25.00
N GLU A 415 -29.95 32.92 -25.50
CA GLU A 415 -31.25 33.05 -26.19
C GLU A 415 -31.34 33.84 -27.52
N GLY A 416 -31.88 33.19 -28.58
CA GLY A 416 -32.63 33.94 -29.59
C GLY A 416 -32.83 33.46 -31.04
N GLY A 417 -32.64 32.18 -31.41
CA GLY A 417 -33.18 31.55 -32.66
C GLY A 417 -32.78 32.09 -34.06
N PRO A 418 -33.34 31.56 -35.17
CA PRO A 418 -33.77 30.19 -35.45
C PRO A 418 -32.72 29.42 -36.28
N ALA A 419 -32.88 28.09 -36.32
CA ALA A 419 -32.11 27.17 -37.16
C ALA A 419 -32.05 27.62 -38.63
N LYS A 420 -30.83 27.78 -39.16
CA LYS A 420 -30.56 27.70 -40.60
C LYS A 420 -29.98 26.34 -40.93
N VAL A 421 -30.84 25.52 -41.51
CA VAL A 421 -30.44 24.41 -42.36
C VAL A 421 -29.83 25.00 -43.63
N THR A 422 -28.58 24.67 -43.94
CA THR A 422 -28.10 24.70 -45.32
C THR A 422 -27.01 23.65 -45.56
N GLU A 423 -27.43 22.61 -46.27
CA GLU A 423 -26.72 21.81 -47.28
C GLU A 423 -25.22 21.51 -47.12
N GLN A 424 -24.92 20.25 -46.78
CA GLN A 424 -23.72 19.59 -47.29
C GLN A 424 -23.85 19.41 -48.81
N ALA A 425 -23.10 20.21 -49.56
CA ALA A 425 -22.75 19.91 -50.93
C ALA A 425 -21.63 18.86 -50.95
N SER A 426 -21.95 17.69 -51.46
CA SER A 426 -20.99 16.72 -52.00
C SER A 426 -20.35 17.27 -53.28
N ALA A 427 -19.02 17.33 -53.35
CA ALA A 427 -18.19 16.91 -54.51
C ALA A 427 -16.70 17.24 -54.33
N GLU A 428 -15.89 16.17 -54.40
CA GLU A 428 -14.65 16.03 -55.20
C GLU A 428 -13.53 17.08 -55.12
N SER A 429 -12.38 16.66 -54.60
CA SER A 429 -11.18 16.33 -55.39
C SER A 429 -10.24 15.43 -54.59
#